data_AF-A0AAW0YSJ3-F1
#
_entry.id   AF-A0AAW0YSJ3-F1
#
_cell.length_a   1.000
_cell.length_b   1.000
_cell.length_c   1.000
_cell.angle_alpha   90.00
_cell.angle_beta   90.00
_cell.angle_gamma   90.00
#
_symmetry.space_group_name_H-M   'P 1'
#
loop_
_entity.id
_entity.type
_entity.pdbx_description
1 polymer ?
#
loop_
_entity_poly.entity_id
_entity_poly.type
_entity_poly.pdbx_seq_one_letter_code
_entity_poly.pdbx_strand_id
1 'polypeptide(L)'
;MEMSICDDDLMVVEQTPREEVLQSRNDDIYDVPEYAADIYQYLKEAEVCHKPRANYMSKQTDITASMRWILVDWLVEVAEEYSLHTETLYLAVSYIDRFLSHMSVKRDKLQLVGTTAMFIA
;
A
#
# COMPACT_ATOMS: atom_id res chain seq x y z
N MET A 1 -40.22 -48.40 -38.01
CA MET A 1 -40.74 -48.16 -36.65
C MET A 1 -39.53 -48.20 -35.73
N GLU A 2 -38.79 -47.10 -35.78
CA GLU A 2 -37.57 -46.80 -35.03
C GLU A 2 -37.71 -45.29 -34.76
N MET A 3 -37.38 -44.73 -33.61
CA MET A 3 -36.27 -45.01 -32.71
C MET A 3 -36.56 -44.21 -31.43
N SER A 4 -36.43 -44.79 -30.24
CA SER A 4 -36.26 -44.02 -28.99
C SER A 4 -35.70 -44.97 -27.94
N ILE A 5 -34.38 -45.09 -27.92
CA ILE A 5 -33.65 -45.85 -26.91
C ILE A 5 -33.31 -44.87 -25.78
N CYS A 6 -33.78 -45.20 -24.58
CA CYS A 6 -33.36 -44.58 -23.33
C CYS A 6 -31.89 -44.86 -23.02
N ASP A 7 -31.26 -43.85 -22.42
CA ASP A 7 -30.12 -43.82 -21.49
C ASP A 7 -29.25 -45.09 -21.33
N ASP A 8 -27.93 -44.93 -21.53
CA ASP A 8 -26.95 -45.09 -20.44
C ASP A 8 -25.57 -44.52 -20.85
N ASP A 9 -24.92 -43.83 -19.90
CA ASP A 9 -23.54 -43.32 -19.88
C ASP A 9 -23.13 -42.15 -20.80
N LEU A 10 -23.46 -40.92 -20.36
CA LEU A 10 -22.64 -39.74 -20.64
C LEU A 10 -22.05 -39.21 -19.32
N MET A 11 -20.72 -39.18 -19.25
CA MET A 11 -19.96 -38.73 -18.09
C MET A 11 -20.46 -37.38 -17.56
N VAL A 12 -20.93 -37.37 -16.32
CA VAL A 12 -21.17 -36.16 -15.54
C VAL A 12 -19.81 -35.51 -15.29
N VAL A 13 -19.47 -34.52 -16.10
CA VAL A 13 -18.46 -33.54 -15.73
C VAL A 13 -19.08 -32.69 -14.62
N GLU A 14 -18.70 -32.94 -13.38
CA GLU A 14 -19.00 -32.06 -12.24
C GLU A 14 -18.55 -30.64 -12.62
N GLN A 15 -19.52 -29.78 -12.92
CA GLN A 15 -19.27 -28.35 -13.12
C GLN A 15 -18.86 -27.76 -11.77
N THR A 16 -17.60 -27.38 -11.65
CA THR A 16 -17.09 -26.67 -10.47
C THR A 16 -17.87 -25.36 -10.28
N PRO A 17 -18.38 -25.06 -9.07
CA PRO A 17 -19.18 -23.86 -8.80
C PRO A 17 -18.31 -22.59 -8.69
N ARG A 18 -17.62 -22.24 -9.78
CA ARG A 18 -16.74 -21.06 -9.84
C ARG A 18 -17.25 -19.93 -10.73
N GLU A 19 -18.30 -20.14 -11.52
CA GLU A 19 -18.74 -19.13 -12.51
C GLU A 19 -19.79 -18.15 -11.97
N GLU A 20 -20.49 -18.44 -10.87
CA GLU A 20 -21.57 -17.57 -10.36
C GLU A 20 -21.14 -16.45 -9.39
N VAL A 21 -19.85 -16.32 -9.04
CA VAL A 21 -19.38 -15.26 -8.11
C VAL A 21 -18.82 -14.02 -8.83
N LEU A 22 -18.71 -14.02 -10.16
CA LEU A 22 -18.12 -12.91 -10.91
C LEU A 22 -19.12 -11.85 -11.40
N GLN A 23 -20.41 -12.00 -11.11
CA GLN A 23 -21.44 -11.05 -11.53
C GLN A 23 -21.88 -10.13 -10.38
N SER A 24 -20.98 -9.27 -9.89
CA SER A 24 -21.39 -8.06 -9.15
C SER A 24 -20.33 -6.94 -9.06
N ARG A 25 -19.29 -6.91 -9.91
CA ARG A 25 -18.18 -5.97 -9.70
C ARG A 25 -17.58 -5.32 -10.95
N ASN A 26 -18.39 -5.09 -11.97
CA ASN A 26 -17.93 -4.55 -13.27
C ASN A 26 -18.32 -3.09 -13.54
N ASP A 27 -18.32 -2.22 -12.54
CA ASP A 27 -18.30 -0.76 -12.74
C ASP A 27 -17.70 -0.10 -11.50
N ASP A 28 -16.44 -0.43 -11.21
CA ASP A 28 -15.67 0.45 -10.33
C ASP A 28 -15.34 1.71 -11.15
N ILE A 29 -15.98 2.84 -10.82
CA ILE A 29 -15.77 4.13 -11.50
C ILE A 29 -14.28 4.56 -11.50
N TYR A 30 -13.47 3.97 -10.63
CA TYR A 30 -12.03 4.22 -10.53
C TYR A 30 -11.19 3.29 -11.42
N ASP A 31 -11.75 2.23 -11.99
CA ASP A 31 -11.06 1.32 -12.91
C ASP A 31 -11.13 1.87 -14.34
N VAL A 32 -10.29 2.88 -14.62
CA VAL A 32 -10.21 3.53 -15.92
C VAL A 32 -8.91 3.11 -16.62
N PRO A 33 -8.91 2.01 -17.40
CA PRO A 33 -7.70 1.40 -17.95
C PRO A 33 -6.97 2.30 -18.94
N GLU A 34 -7.67 3.27 -19.53
CA GLU A 34 -7.12 4.24 -20.49
C GLU A 34 -6.00 5.09 -19.87
N TYR A 35 -6.08 5.42 -18.57
CA TYR A 35 -5.08 6.22 -17.87
C TYR A 35 -4.04 5.36 -17.16
N ALA A 36 -4.20 4.03 -17.11
CA ALA A 36 -3.34 3.17 -16.30
C ALA A 36 -1.85 3.31 -16.65
N ALA A 37 -1.53 3.39 -17.95
CA ALA A 37 -0.15 3.58 -18.42
C ALA A 37 0.42 4.95 -18.01
N ASP A 38 -0.37 6.01 -18.15
CA ASP A 38 0.05 7.38 -17.82
C ASP A 38 0.21 7.58 -16.32
N ILE A 39 -0.72 7.05 -15.52
CA ILE A 39 -0.66 7.05 -14.05
C ILE A 39 0.61 6.30 -13.61
N TYR A 40 0.84 5.10 -14.13
CA TYR A 40 2.02 4.31 -13.78
C TYR A 40 3.32 5.05 -14.13
N GLN A 41 3.40 5.63 -15.33
CA GLN A 41 4.57 6.39 -15.77
C GLN A 41 4.80 7.60 -14.86
N TYR A 42 3.75 8.37 -14.55
CA TYR A 42 3.82 9.49 -13.62
C TYR A 42 4.30 9.07 -12.23
N LEU A 43 3.71 8.00 -11.66
CA LEU A 43 4.08 7.51 -10.32
C LEU A 43 5.55 7.07 -10.27
N LYS A 44 6.04 6.42 -11.34
CA LYS A 44 7.43 6.00 -11.45
C LYS A 44 8.40 7.19 -11.52
N GLU A 45 8.04 8.25 -12.23
CA GLU A 45 8.83 9.49 -12.26
C GLU A 45 8.79 10.21 -10.90
N ALA A 46 7.61 10.28 -10.29
CA ALA A 46 7.40 10.88 -8.98
C ALA A 46 8.20 10.15 -7.88
N GLU A 47 8.33 8.82 -7.95
CA GLU A 47 9.12 8.03 -7.00
C GLU A 47 10.58 8.51 -6.94
N VAL A 48 11.18 8.77 -8.11
CA VAL A 48 12.57 9.24 -8.21
C VAL A 48 12.71 10.64 -7.60
N CYS A 49 11.75 11.53 -7.88
CA CYS A 49 11.74 12.91 -7.39
C CYS A 49 11.54 13.00 -5.87
N HIS A 50 10.78 12.08 -5.28
CA HIS A 50 10.41 12.12 -3.86
C HIS A 50 11.21 11.16 -2.98
N LYS A 51 12.24 10.50 -3.53
CA LYS A 51 13.06 9.55 -2.77
C LYS A 51 13.88 10.24 -1.66
N PRO A 52 13.89 9.71 -0.42
CA PRO A 52 14.78 10.20 0.63
C PRO A 52 16.26 9.94 0.27
N ARG A 53 17.18 10.72 0.86
CA ARG A 53 18.62 10.55 0.61
C ARG A 53 19.11 9.25 1.23
N ALA A 54 19.67 8.33 0.43
CA ALA A 54 20.01 6.97 0.87
C ALA A 54 20.75 6.86 2.22
N ASN A 55 21.66 7.81 2.50
CA ASN A 55 22.49 7.79 3.71
C ASN A 55 22.14 8.94 4.67
N TYR A 56 20.89 9.43 4.71
CA TYR A 56 20.55 10.58 5.56
C TYR A 56 20.84 10.36 7.04
N MET A 57 20.81 9.10 7.51
CA MET A 57 21.07 8.77 8.90
C MET A 57 22.51 9.09 9.32
N SER A 58 23.48 9.15 8.40
CA SER A 58 24.86 9.54 8.74
C SER A 58 24.99 11.03 9.09
N LYS A 59 24.03 11.86 8.66
CA LYS A 59 23.95 13.29 9.03
C LYS A 59 23.34 13.48 10.43
N GLN A 60 22.55 12.53 10.92
CA GLN A 60 21.87 12.63 12.20
C GLN A 60 22.88 12.43 13.34
N THR A 61 23.08 13.43 14.18
CA THR A 61 24.06 13.37 15.28
C THR A 61 23.51 12.76 16.57
N ASP A 62 22.18 12.75 16.74
CA ASP A 62 21.51 12.35 17.99
C ASP A 62 20.38 11.32 17.78
N ILE A 63 20.18 10.86 16.54
CA ILE A 63 19.17 9.86 16.18
C ILE A 63 19.87 8.75 15.39
N THR A 64 19.41 7.51 15.61
CA THR A 64 19.94 6.32 14.92
C THR A 64 18.84 5.62 14.10
N ALA A 65 19.25 4.73 13.20
CA ALA A 65 18.32 3.88 12.46
C ALA A 65 17.44 3.02 13.37
N SER A 66 17.96 2.61 14.54
CA SER A 66 17.17 1.87 15.54
C SER A 66 16.07 2.75 16.13
N MET A 67 16.34 4.02 16.43
CA MET A 67 15.31 4.95 16.93
C MET A 67 14.23 5.22 15.87
N ARG A 68 14.61 5.30 14.60
CA ARG A 68 13.64 5.33 13.49
C ARG A 68 12.79 4.06 13.46
N TRP A 69 13.39 2.89 13.60
CA TRP A 69 12.63 1.63 13.62
C TRP A 69 11.61 1.62 14.76
N ILE A 70 12.00 1.98 15.98
CA ILE A 70 11.09 2.11 17.14
C ILE A 70 9.96 3.09 16.84
N LEU A 71 10.26 4.24 16.21
CA LEU A 71 9.23 5.20 15.83
C LEU A 71 8.23 4.61 14.84
N VAL A 72 8.70 3.95 13.78
CA VAL A 72 7.83 3.40 12.74
C VAL A 72 6.97 2.25 13.29
N ASP A 73 7.53 1.41 14.13
CA ASP A 73 6.82 0.34 14.84
C ASP A 73 5.66 0.92 15.68
N TRP A 74 5.94 1.96 16.47
CA TRP A 74 4.91 2.68 17.21
C TRP A 74 3.86 3.34 16.30
N LEU A 75 4.24 3.87 15.14
CA LEU A 75 3.28 4.43 14.18
C LEU A 75 2.35 3.39 13.56
N VAL A 76 2.76 2.11 13.47
CA VAL A 76 1.87 1.02 13.07
C VAL A 76 0.77 0.83 14.10
N GLU A 77 1.12 0.76 15.39
CA GLU A 77 0.15 0.65 16.48
C GLU A 77 -0.85 1.83 16.46
N VAL A 78 -0.36 3.05 16.24
CA VAL A 78 -1.21 4.24 16.13
C VAL A 78 -2.15 4.14 14.91
N ALA A 79 -1.65 3.70 13.76
CA ALA A 79 -2.48 3.54 12.56
C ALA A 79 -3.59 2.50 12.78
N GLU A 80 -3.30 1.40 13.47
CA GLU A 80 -4.28 0.38 13.82
C GLU A 80 -5.33 0.88 14.81
N GLU A 81 -4.90 1.54 15.89
CA GLU A 81 -5.79 2.09 16.93
C GLU A 81 -6.82 3.08 16.34
N TYR A 82 -6.38 3.91 15.39
CA TYR A 82 -7.26 4.87 14.70
C TYR A 82 -7.88 4.34 13.41
N SER A 83 -7.66 3.06 13.07
CA SER A 83 -8.16 2.42 11.84
C SER A 83 -7.83 3.22 10.56
N LEU A 84 -6.60 3.75 10.48
CA LEU A 84 -6.11 4.49 9.34
C LEU A 84 -5.80 3.57 8.16
N HIS A 85 -5.83 4.13 6.94
CA HIS A 85 -5.42 3.40 5.75
C HIS A 85 -3.91 3.13 5.78
N THR A 86 -3.49 1.99 5.24
CA THR A 86 -2.06 1.65 5.10
C THR A 86 -1.31 2.70 4.27
N GLU A 87 -1.99 3.33 3.31
CA GLU A 87 -1.45 4.44 2.51
C GLU A 87 -1.04 5.65 3.38
N THR A 88 -1.84 6.00 4.39
CA THR A 88 -1.53 7.07 5.35
C THR A 88 -0.23 6.76 6.10
N LEU A 89 -0.05 5.53 6.57
CA LEU A 89 1.20 5.11 7.21
C LEU A 89 2.39 5.23 6.26
N TYR A 90 2.26 4.77 5.01
CA TYR A 90 3.34 4.83 4.02
C TYR A 90 3.71 6.28 3.66
N LEU A 91 2.73 7.17 3.54
CA LEU A 91 2.95 8.60 3.35
C LEU A 91 3.65 9.23 4.55
N ALA A 92 3.21 8.92 5.78
CA ALA A 92 3.84 9.41 7.00
C ALA A 92 5.33 9.01 7.07
N VAL A 93 5.65 7.74 6.80
CA VAL A 93 7.04 7.25 6.76
C VAL A 93 7.85 7.95 5.67
N SER A 94 7.27 8.15 4.48
CA SER A 94 7.90 8.90 3.39
C SER A 94 8.22 10.35 3.81
N TYR A 95 7.30 11.03 4.50
CA TYR A 95 7.50 12.38 5.02
C TYR A 95 8.60 12.43 6.09
N ILE A 96 8.63 11.47 7.02
CA ILE A 96 9.68 11.35 8.04
C ILE A 96 11.05 11.22 7.38
N ASP A 97 11.22 10.26 6.47
CA ASP A 97 12.51 9.98 5.84
C ASP A 97 13.01 11.16 4.99
N ARG A 98 12.10 11.84 4.28
CA ARG A 98 12.43 13.05 3.51
C ARG A 98 12.75 14.23 4.41
N PHE A 99 12.07 14.40 5.53
CA PHE A 99 12.38 15.45 6.50
C PHE A 99 13.74 15.24 7.15
N LEU A 100 14.03 14.02 7.61
CA LEU A 100 15.34 13.64 8.18
C LEU A 100 16.48 13.69 7.15
N SER A 101 16.16 13.63 5.85
CA SER A 101 17.14 13.88 4.77
C SER A 101 17.67 15.31 4.75
N HIS A 102 16.89 16.28 5.24
CA HIS A 102 17.22 17.69 5.17
C HIS A 102 17.55 18.27 6.55
N MET A 103 16.83 17.85 7.60
CA MET A 103 16.90 18.43 8.94
C MET A 103 17.57 17.48 9.92
N SER A 104 18.49 18.00 10.74
CA SER A 104 19.02 17.27 11.89
C SER A 104 18.05 17.44 13.05
N VAL A 105 17.64 16.34 13.67
CA VAL A 105 16.62 16.33 14.73
C VAL A 105 17.23 15.75 16.00
N LYS A 106 16.81 16.27 17.16
CA LYS A 106 17.17 15.70 18.47
C LYS A 106 16.21 14.59 18.84
N ARG A 107 16.68 13.61 19.61
CA ARG A 107 15.86 12.43 19.97
C ARG A 107 14.52 12.76 20.61
N ASP A 108 14.47 13.81 21.43
CA ASP A 108 13.27 14.26 22.14
C ASP A 108 12.22 14.89 21.21
N LYS A 109 12.60 15.23 19.97
CA LYS A 109 11.72 15.76 18.94
C LYS A 109 11.36 14.74 17.87
N LEU A 110 11.92 13.53 17.91
CA LEU A 110 11.67 12.52 16.88
C LEU A 110 10.20 12.07 16.86
N GLN A 111 9.58 11.84 18.02
CA GLN A 111 8.15 11.51 18.09
C GLN A 111 7.28 12.67 17.60
N LEU A 112 7.63 13.93 17.91
CA LEU A 112 6.92 15.09 17.39
C LEU A 112 6.93 15.12 15.85
N VAL A 113 8.07 14.84 15.23
CA VAL A 113 8.17 14.71 13.77
C VAL A 113 7.27 13.59 13.26
N GLY A 114 7.29 12.43 13.90
CA GLY A 114 6.45 11.28 13.53
C GLY A 114 4.95 11.56 13.61
N THR A 115 4.49 12.11 14.74
CA THR A 115 3.08 12.47 14.93
C THR A 115 2.64 13.56 13.96
N THR A 116 3.48 14.56 13.71
CA THR A 116 3.17 15.62 12.73
C THR A 116 3.09 15.05 11.31
N ALA A 117 3.99 14.13 10.94
CA ALA A 117 3.95 13.47 9.64
C ALA A 117 2.68 12.62 9.46
N MET A 118 2.29 11.87 10.48
CA MET A 118 1.04 11.09 10.47
C MET A 118 -0.21 11.98 10.40
N PHE A 119 -0.19 13.15 11.06
CA PHE A 119 -1.30 14.10 10.99
C PHE A 119 -1.46 14.76 9.62
N ILE A 120 -0.37 14.92 8.86
CA ILE A 120 -0.38 15.51 7.50
C ILE A 120 -0.77 14.45 6.44
N ALA A 121 -0.41 13.19 6.68
CA ALA A 121 -0.65 12.08 5.77
C ALA A 121 -2.14 11.73 5.67
#